data_AF-A0A2E7L6K5-F1
#
_entry.id   AF-A0A2E7L6K5-F1
#
_cell.length_a   1.000
_cell.length_b   1.000
_cell.length_c   1.000
_cell.angle_alpha   90.00
_cell.angle_beta   90.00
_cell.angle_gamma   90.00
#
_symmetry.space_group_name_H-M   'P 1'
#
loop_
_entity.id
_entity.type
_entity.pdbx_description
1 polymer ?
#
loop_
_entity_poly.entity_id
_entity_poly.type
_entity_poly.pdbx_seq_one_letter_code
_entity_poly.pdbx_strand_id
1 'polypeptide(L)'
;MFAIEFFAQNAAIASMTKPQQEWVQSIPAWIYVIYAVAVTMGVFGSFGLLLRQAGTTVLFAISLVAVVVQMVYTMGIAGGVTVMGPSGLIMPAVIITVATLLLGFSRFSRKAGWLGR
;
A
#
# COMPACT_ATOMS: atom_id res chain seq x y z
N MET A 1 7.68 -5.44 11.87
CA MET A 1 6.73 -4.37 11.51
C MET A 1 5.29 -4.73 11.86
N PHE A 2 4.75 -5.89 11.45
CA PHE A 2 3.37 -6.31 11.79
C PHE A 2 3.03 -6.36 13.29
N ALA A 3 3.97 -6.80 14.15
CA ALA A 3 3.75 -6.81 15.60
C ALA A 3 3.69 -5.40 16.21
N ILE A 4 4.51 -4.46 15.72
CA ILE A 4 4.50 -3.07 16.19
C ILE A 4 3.19 -2.39 15.76
N GLU A 5 2.73 -2.65 14.54
CA GLU A 5 1.42 -2.20 14.06
C GLU A 5 0.28 -2.81 14.86
N PHE A 6 0.31 -4.11 15.19
CA PHE A 6 -0.74 -4.76 15.98
C PHE A 6 -0.84 -4.21 17.41
N PHE A 7 0.29 -3.98 18.10
CA PHE A 7 0.29 -3.36 19.42
C PHE A 7 -0.06 -1.86 19.38
N ALA A 8 0.43 -1.13 18.37
CA ALA A 8 0.06 0.27 18.16
C ALA A 8 -1.42 0.41 17.79
N GLN A 9 -2.00 -0.55 17.07
CA GLN A 9 -3.41 -0.57 16.69
C GLN A 9 -4.30 -0.75 17.92
N ASN A 10 -3.93 -1.61 18.87
CA ASN A 10 -4.70 -1.75 20.13
C ASN A 10 -4.67 -0.46 20.97
N ALA A 11 -3.51 0.22 21.07
CA ALA A 11 -3.39 1.49 21.78
C ALA A 11 -4.07 2.66 21.03
N ALA A 12 -4.03 2.65 19.70
CA ALA A 12 -4.67 3.66 18.85
C ALA A 12 -6.20 3.49 18.80
N ILE A 13 -6.71 2.25 18.84
CA ILE A 13 -8.15 1.99 18.93
C ILE A 13 -8.71 2.55 20.24
N ALA A 14 -7.95 2.47 21.35
CA ALA A 14 -8.37 3.03 22.64
C ALA A 14 -8.49 4.56 22.63
N SER A 15 -7.77 5.26 21.74
CA SER A 15 -7.87 6.72 21.54
C SER A 15 -8.77 7.12 20.38
N MET A 16 -9.33 6.15 19.64
CA MET A 16 -10.24 6.40 18.52
C MET A 16 -11.65 6.74 19.00
N THR A 17 -12.30 7.63 18.26
CA THR A 17 -13.73 7.92 18.46
C THR A 17 -14.58 6.71 18.04
N LYS A 18 -15.79 6.55 18.62
CA LYS A 18 -16.71 5.44 18.25
C LYS A 18 -16.89 5.25 16.72
N PRO A 19 -17.04 6.31 15.91
CA PRO A 19 -17.14 6.18 14.45
C PRO A 19 -15.88 5.59 13.80
N GLN A 20 -14.69 5.85 14.35
CA GLN A 20 -13.44 5.28 13.87
C GLN A 20 -13.31 3.79 14.20
N GLN A 21 -13.76 3.36 15.37
CA GLN A 21 -13.78 1.94 15.74
C GLN A 21 -14.76 1.15 14.87
N GLU A 22 -15.96 1.67 14.64
CA GLU A 22 -16.97 1.07 13.76
C GLU A 22 -16.45 0.96 12.32
N TRP A 23 -15.74 1.99 11.83
CA TRP A 23 -15.09 1.95 10.54
C TRP A 23 -14.07 0.82 10.44
N VAL A 24 -13.15 0.69 11.40
CA VAL A 24 -12.14 -0.39 11.39
C VAL A 24 -12.80 -1.77 11.40
N GLN A 25 -13.88 -1.95 12.18
CA GLN A 25 -14.62 -3.22 12.22
C GLN A 25 -15.41 -3.50 10.94
N SER A 26 -15.78 -2.48 10.17
CA SER A 26 -16.46 -2.63 8.89
C SER A 26 -15.55 -3.10 7.75
N ILE A 27 -14.22 -3.03 7.92
CA ILE A 27 -13.26 -3.42 6.89
C ILE A 27 -13.21 -4.96 6.78
N PRO A 28 -13.53 -5.54 5.62
CA PRO A 28 -13.55 -6.99 5.45
C PRO A 28 -12.15 -7.59 5.32
N ALA A 29 -12.02 -8.86 5.68
CA ALA A 29 -10.75 -9.60 5.72
C ALA A 29 -9.97 -9.58 4.39
N TRP A 30 -10.66 -9.58 3.25
CA TRP A 30 -10.02 -9.61 1.93
C TRP A 30 -9.20 -8.35 1.60
N ILE A 31 -9.51 -7.20 2.23
CA ILE A 31 -8.73 -5.98 2.08
C ILE A 31 -7.33 -6.14 2.70
N TYR A 32 -7.22 -6.86 3.80
CA TYR A 32 -5.94 -7.18 4.41
C TYR A 32 -5.11 -8.13 3.53
N VAL A 33 -5.76 -9.04 2.79
CA VAL A 33 -5.08 -9.89 1.80
C VAL A 33 -4.52 -9.04 0.65
N ILE A 34 -5.30 -8.08 0.15
CA ILE A 34 -4.83 -7.14 -0.89
C ILE A 34 -3.66 -6.30 -0.37
N TYR A 35 -3.73 -5.82 0.86
CA TYR A 35 -2.62 -5.10 1.49
C TYR A 35 -1.36 -5.97 1.58
N ALA A 36 -1.49 -7.22 2.03
CA ALA A 36 -0.36 -8.14 2.09
C ALA A 36 0.26 -8.37 0.71
N VAL A 37 -0.56 -8.58 -0.33
CA VAL A 37 -0.09 -8.68 -1.72
C VAL A 37 0.61 -7.40 -2.16
N ALA A 38 0.05 -6.23 -1.87
CA ALA A 38 0.64 -4.94 -2.21
C ALA A 38 2.06 -4.79 -1.65
N VAL A 39 2.22 -5.08 -0.35
CA VAL A 39 3.50 -4.99 0.35
C VAL A 39 4.49 -6.03 -0.16
N THR A 40 4.09 -7.29 -0.24
CA THR A 40 4.96 -8.39 -0.68
C THR A 40 5.45 -8.16 -2.11
N MET A 41 4.58 -7.74 -3.04
CA MET A 41 4.97 -7.43 -4.41
C MET A 41 5.88 -6.20 -4.49
N GLY A 42 5.67 -5.18 -3.65
CA GLY A 42 6.55 -4.01 -3.56
C GLY A 42 7.94 -4.35 -3.04
N VAL A 43 8.03 -5.24 -2.05
CA VAL A 43 9.29 -5.75 -1.51
C VAL A 43 10.02 -6.59 -2.55
N PHE A 44 9.35 -7.56 -3.17
CA PHE A 44 9.94 -8.36 -4.25
C PHE A 44 10.34 -7.51 -5.45
N GLY A 45 9.56 -6.49 -5.81
CA GLY A 45 9.95 -5.52 -6.85
C GLY A 45 11.23 -4.77 -6.48
N SER A 46 11.37 -4.34 -5.22
CA SER A 46 12.58 -3.66 -4.75
C SER A 46 13.82 -4.57 -4.80
N PHE A 47 13.67 -5.84 -4.40
CA PHE A 47 14.73 -6.85 -4.58
C PHE A 47 15.03 -7.12 -6.05
N GLY A 48 14.02 -7.23 -6.91
CA GLY A 48 14.18 -7.39 -8.35
C GLY A 48 14.96 -6.23 -8.98
N LEU A 49 14.80 -5.02 -8.45
CA LEU A 49 15.52 -3.84 -8.90
C LEU A 49 17.02 -3.92 -8.55
N LEU A 50 17.35 -4.43 -7.36
CA LEU A 50 18.74 -4.70 -6.92
C LEU A 50 19.37 -5.85 -7.69
N LEU A 51 18.61 -6.92 -7.92
CA LEU A 51 19.05 -8.11 -8.67
C LEU A 51 18.99 -7.91 -10.20
N ARG A 52 18.62 -6.70 -10.65
CA ARG A 52 18.52 -6.33 -12.06
C ARG A 52 17.62 -7.28 -12.86
N GLN A 53 16.51 -7.76 -12.30
CA GLN A 53 15.62 -8.70 -13.01
C GLN A 53 14.62 -7.99 -13.93
N ALA A 54 14.40 -8.53 -15.13
CA ALA A 54 13.46 -7.99 -16.12
C ALA A 54 11.99 -7.96 -15.66
N GLY A 55 11.60 -8.87 -14.74
CA GLY A 55 10.24 -9.00 -14.19
C GLY A 55 9.84 -7.90 -13.19
N THR A 56 10.78 -7.05 -12.79
CA THR A 56 10.59 -6.03 -11.74
C THR A 56 9.46 -5.05 -12.04
N THR A 57 9.27 -4.67 -13.31
CA THR A 57 8.20 -3.74 -13.70
C THR A 57 6.80 -4.31 -13.45
N VAL A 58 6.62 -5.63 -13.60
CA VAL A 58 5.33 -6.30 -13.39
C VAL A 58 5.00 -6.37 -11.90
N LEU A 59 6.00 -6.70 -11.07
CA LEU A 59 5.85 -6.73 -9.60
C LEU A 59 5.41 -5.37 -9.05
N PHE A 60 6.06 -4.28 -9.47
CA PHE A 60 5.64 -2.94 -9.06
C PHE A 60 4.27 -2.55 -9.60
N ALA A 61 3.89 -2.97 -10.81
CA ALA A 61 2.56 -2.71 -11.35
C ALA A 61 1.47 -3.43 -10.53
N ILE A 62 1.68 -4.70 -10.17
CA ILE A 62 0.75 -5.45 -9.32
C ILE A 62 0.63 -4.79 -7.95
N SER A 63 1.77 -4.40 -7.34
CA SER A 63 1.79 -3.68 -6.06
C SER A 63 0.98 -2.38 -6.13
N LEU A 64 1.18 -1.56 -7.18
CA LEU A 64 0.46 -0.30 -7.37
C LEU A 64 -1.06 -0.54 -7.48
N VAL A 65 -1.48 -1.52 -8.29
CA VAL A 65 -2.91 -1.84 -8.46
C VAL A 65 -3.52 -2.29 -7.13
N ALA A 66 -2.82 -3.14 -6.38
CA ALA A 66 -3.28 -3.59 -5.07
C ALA A 66 -3.45 -2.43 -4.07
N VAL A 67 -2.50 -1.50 -4.01
CA VAL A 67 -2.63 -0.28 -3.17
C VAL A 67 -3.83 0.56 -3.58
N VAL A 68 -4.05 0.76 -4.89
CA VAL A 68 -5.19 1.55 -5.39
C VAL A 68 -6.52 0.89 -5.01
N VAL A 69 -6.65 -0.43 -5.20
CA VAL A 69 -7.87 -1.16 -4.81
C VAL A 69 -8.12 -1.06 -3.31
N GLN A 70 -7.08 -1.28 -2.49
CA GLN A 70 -7.16 -1.16 -1.04
C GLN A 70 -7.61 0.26 -0.63
N MET A 71 -7.06 1.30 -1.26
CA MET A 71 -7.35 2.69 -0.92
C MET A 71 -8.76 3.12 -1.34
N VAL A 72 -9.19 2.77 -2.55
CA VAL A 72 -10.54 3.07 -3.04
C VAL A 72 -11.58 2.42 -2.13
N TYR A 73 -11.34 1.18 -1.70
CA TYR A 73 -12.26 0.51 -0.79
C TYR A 73 -12.27 1.14 0.61
N THR A 74 -11.11 1.33 1.23
CA THR A 74 -11.04 1.79 2.63
C THR A 74 -11.46 3.26 2.79
N MET A 75 -11.06 4.13 1.86
CA MET A 75 -11.35 5.57 1.94
C MET A 75 -12.68 5.93 1.27
N GLY A 76 -13.00 5.31 0.14
CA GLY A 76 -14.22 5.60 -0.62
C GLY A 76 -15.43 4.77 -0.16
N ILE A 77 -15.34 3.43 -0.27
CA ILE A 77 -16.48 2.54 -0.03
C ILE A 77 -16.79 2.39 1.45
N ALA A 78 -15.77 2.19 2.29
CA ALA A 78 -15.95 2.05 3.73
C ALA A 78 -16.17 3.40 4.45
N GLY A 79 -16.10 4.53 3.75
CA GLY A 79 -16.32 5.85 4.36
C GLY A 79 -15.14 6.36 5.21
N GLY A 80 -13.92 5.89 4.93
CA GLY A 80 -12.73 6.37 5.65
C GLY A 80 -12.54 7.89 5.57
N VAL A 81 -12.90 8.51 4.44
CA VAL A 81 -12.83 9.99 4.27
C VAL A 81 -13.80 10.72 5.20
N THR A 82 -14.99 10.18 5.45
CA THR A 82 -15.97 10.80 6.35
C THR A 82 -15.60 10.64 7.82
N VAL A 83 -14.85 9.59 8.15
CA VAL A 83 -14.50 9.21 9.53
C VAL A 83 -13.15 9.77 9.98
N MET A 84 -12.14 9.77 9.10
CA MET A 84 -10.81 10.33 9.38
C MET A 84 -10.62 11.76 8.88
N GLY A 85 -11.51 12.25 8.01
CA GLY A 85 -11.38 13.55 7.36
C GLY A 85 -10.27 13.58 6.29
N PRO A 86 -10.06 14.74 5.62
CA PRO A 86 -9.09 14.87 4.53
C PRO A 86 -7.64 14.59 4.96
N SER A 87 -7.29 14.81 6.23
CA SER A 87 -5.96 14.53 6.78
C SER A 87 -5.63 13.04 6.79
N GLY A 88 -6.64 12.15 6.86
CA GLY A 88 -6.45 10.70 6.78
C GLY A 88 -5.90 10.22 5.42
N LEU A 89 -6.01 11.04 4.37
CA LEU A 89 -5.53 10.71 3.02
C LEU A 89 -4.03 10.97 2.82
N ILE A 90 -3.36 11.67 3.75
CA ILE A 90 -1.96 12.07 3.60
C ILE A 90 -1.06 10.85 3.46
N MET A 91 -1.16 9.88 4.37
CA MET A 91 -0.32 8.68 4.36
C MET A 91 -0.54 7.81 3.10
N PRO A 92 -1.79 7.47 2.71
CA PRO A 92 -2.04 6.78 1.45
C PRO A 92 -1.52 7.53 0.22
N ALA A 93 -1.62 8.86 0.18
CA ALA A 93 -1.09 9.66 -0.91
C ALA A 93 0.43 9.58 -1.02
N VAL A 94 1.14 9.58 0.12
CA VAL A 94 2.60 9.35 0.14
C VAL A 94 2.94 7.97 -0.40
N ILE A 95 2.21 6.92 0.01
CA ILE A 95 2.43 5.55 -0.47
C ILE A 95 2.26 5.47 -1.99
N ILE A 96 1.18 6.03 -2.54
CA ILE A 96 0.95 6.06 -4.00
C ILE A 96 2.07 6.82 -4.71
N THR A 97 2.51 7.95 -4.15
CA THR A 97 3.59 8.75 -4.73
C THR A 97 4.88 7.94 -4.80
N VAL A 98 5.28 7.31 -3.70
CA VAL A 98 6.49 6.48 -3.64
C VAL A 98 6.37 5.27 -4.58
N ALA A 99 5.23 4.58 -4.59
CA ALA A 99 5.01 3.43 -5.46
C ALA A 99 5.05 3.83 -6.96
N THR A 100 4.53 5.00 -7.31
CA THR A 100 4.58 5.55 -8.67
C THR A 100 6.01 5.91 -9.07
N LEU A 101 6.78 6.53 -8.16
CA LEU A 101 8.20 6.82 -8.38
C LEU A 101 9.02 5.55 -8.59
N LEU A 102 8.80 4.51 -7.77
CA LEU A 102 9.47 3.22 -7.91
C LEU A 102 9.12 2.52 -9.23
N LEU A 103 7.84 2.56 -9.63
CA LEU A 103 7.43 2.02 -10.93
C LEU A 103 8.09 2.80 -12.08
N GLY A 104 8.13 4.13 -12.00
CA GLY A 104 8.81 5.00 -12.96
C GLY A 104 10.30 4.70 -13.06
N PHE A 105 10.98 4.57 -11.91
CA PHE A 105 12.39 4.21 -11.84
C PHE A 105 12.65 2.82 -12.42
N SER A 106 11.82 1.82 -12.11
CA SER A 106 11.94 0.48 -12.70
C SER A 106 11.82 0.48 -14.22
N ARG A 107 10.93 1.32 -14.79
CA ARG A 107 10.79 1.49 -16.24
C ARG A 107 12.00 2.18 -16.85
N PHE A 108 12.55 3.19 -16.16
CA PHE A 108 13.78 3.85 -16.57
C PHE A 108 14.97 2.88 -16.57
N SER A 109 15.18 2.11 -15.49
CA SER A 109 16.24 1.11 -15.40
C SER A 109 16.11 0.02 -16.47
N ARG A 110 14.88 -0.35 -16.85
CA ARG A 110 14.63 -1.28 -17.97
C ARG A 110 15.05 -0.69 -19.31
N LYS A 111 14.67 0.57 -19.58
CA LYS A 111 15.06 1.28 -20.82
C LYS A 111 16.56 1.55 -20.90
N ALA A 112 17.21 1.80 -19.76
CA ALA A 112 18.65 2.04 -19.66
C ALA A 112 19.48 0.75 -19.81
N GLY A 113 18.85 -0.43 -19.95
CA GLY A 113 19.55 -1.71 -20.02
C GLY A 113 20.20 -2.13 -18.69
N TRP A 114 19.81 -1.51 -17.58
CA TRP A 114 20.33 -1.82 -16.25
C TRP A 114 19.64 -3.01 -15.62
N LEU A 115 18.45 -3.39 -16.10
CA LEU A 115 17.84 -4.67 -15.78
C LEU A 115 18.37 -5.68 -16.81
N GLY A 116 19.00 -6.74 -16.31
CA GLY A 116 19.50 -7.87 -17.10
C GLY A 116 18.43 -8.39 -18.05
N ARG A 117 18.90 -8.71 -19.26
CA ARG A 117 18.10 -9.10 -20.44
C ARG A 117 16.99 -10.09 -20.12
#